data_AF-A0A1S1J2T9-F1
#
_entry.id   AF-A0A1S1J2T9-F1
#
_cell.length_a   1.000
_cell.length_b   1.000
_cell.length_c   1.000
_cell.angle_alpha   90.00
_cell.angle_beta   90.00
_cell.angle_gamma   90.00
#
_symmetry.space_group_name_H-M   'P 1'
#
loop_
_entity.id
_entity.type
_entity.pdbx_description
1 polymer ?
#
loop_
_entity_poly.entity_id
_entity_poly.type
_entity_poly.pdbx_seq_one_letter_code
_entity_poly.pdbx_strand_id
1 'polypeptide(L)' 'MSKYEDLKASVQEIIDLIAAKDNREANNKLLEVSDTLDDMLDHAEEDEDLREISRYQVLLNQLHVKINGEEQVDGE' A
#
# COMPACT_ATOMS: atom_id res chain seq x y z
N MET A 1 3.10 -13.36 -16.76
CA MET A 1 2.58 -12.24 -15.97
C MET A 1 2.66 -12.64 -14.52
N SER A 2 3.35 -11.88 -13.66
CA SER A 2 3.40 -12.15 -12.22
C SER A 2 2.08 -11.70 -11.60
N LYS A 3 1.55 -12.51 -10.68
CA LYS A 3 0.30 -12.22 -9.94
C LYS A 3 0.29 -10.88 -9.18
N TYR A 4 1.45 -10.25 -9.06
CA TYR A 4 1.65 -8.96 -8.40
C TYR A 4 1.97 -7.81 -9.36
N GLU A 5 1.89 -7.99 -10.68
CA GLU A 5 2.18 -6.89 -11.62
C GLU A 5 1.21 -5.72 -11.45
N ASP A 6 -0.08 -6.00 -11.27
CA ASP A 6 -1.09 -4.96 -11.05
C ASP A 6 -0.90 -4.24 -9.70
N LEU A 7 -0.46 -4.99 -8.69
CA LEU A 7 -0.12 -4.45 -7.38
C LEU A 7 1.11 -3.53 -7.46
N LYS A 8 2.15 -3.95 -8.18
CA LYS A 8 3.34 -3.13 -8.45
C LYS A 8 2.99 -1.85 -9.20
N ALA A 9 2.14 -1.96 -10.23
CA ALA A 9 1.70 -0.81 -11.01
C ALA A 9 0.93 0.18 -10.13
N SER A 10 0.00 -0.32 -9.31
CA SER A 10 -0.80 0.52 -8.42
C SER A 10 0.06 1.20 -7.34
N VAL A 11 1.05 0.50 -6.78
CA VAL A 11 2.00 1.09 -5.82
C VAL A 11 2.86 2.17 -6.47
N GLN A 12 3.32 1.96 -7.71
CA GLN A 12 4.08 2.98 -8.44
C GLN A 12 3.21 4.21 -8.70
N GLU A 13 1.93 4.03 -9.03
CA GLU A 13 0.98 5.13 -9.19
C GLU A 13 0.82 5.95 -7.90
N ILE A 14 0.74 5.31 -6.74
CA ILE A 14 0.73 6.01 -5.44
C ILE A 14 2.01 6.85 -5.27
N ILE A 15 3.17 6.29 -5.58
CA ILE A 15 4.46 7.00 -5.49
C ILE A 15 4.49 8.21 -6.43
N ASP A 16 3.97 8.06 -7.65
CA ASP A 16 3.92 9.12 -8.66
C ASP A 16 2.96 10.24 -8.22
N LEU A 17 1.81 9.90 -7.64
CA LEU A 17 0.86 10.86 -7.07
C LEU A 17 1.48 11.64 -5.90
N ILE A 18 2.21 10.96 -5.01
CA ILE A 18 2.98 11.61 -3.93
C ILE A 18 4.02 12.56 -4.51
N ALA A 19 4.75 12.15 -5.56
CA ALA A 19 5.75 12.99 -6.22
C ALA A 19 5.13 14.21 -6.89
N ALA A 20 3.92 14.06 -7.45
CA ALA A 20 3.10 15.16 -7.99
C ALA A 20 2.46 16.04 -6.90
N LYS A 21 2.62 15.70 -5.61
CA LYS A 21 1.98 16.32 -4.44
C LYS A 21 0.45 16.22 -4.46
N ASP A 22 -0.09 15.24 -5.19
CA ASP A 22 -1.52 14.92 -5.17
C ASP A 22 -1.83 13.94 -4.03
N ASN A 23 -1.70 14.42 -2.80
CA ASN A 23 -1.86 13.62 -1.60
C ASN A 23 -3.28 13.05 -1.44
N ARG A 24 -4.29 13.74 -2.00
CA ARG A 24 -5.68 13.29 -1.93
C ARG A 24 -5.86 12.04 -2.78
N GLU A 25 -5.42 12.09 -4.04
CA GLU A 25 -5.56 10.93 -4.93
C GLU A 25 -4.61 9.80 -4.51
N ALA A 26 -3.42 10.12 -4.00
CA ALA A 26 -2.53 9.13 -3.42
C ALA A 26 -3.20 8.37 -2.26
N ASN A 27 -3.92 9.07 -1.37
CA ASN A 27 -4.67 8.44 -0.28
C ASN A 27 -5.85 7.58 -0.80
N ASN A 28 -6.61 8.07 -1.80
CA ASN A 28 -7.69 7.28 -2.40
C ASN A 28 -7.15 5.96 -2.97
N LYS A 29 -6.08 6.05 -3.76
CA LYS A 29 -5.44 4.88 -4.37
C LYS A 29 -4.85 3.95 -3.33
N LEU A 30 -4.27 4.50 -2.25
CA LEU A 30 -3.74 3.70 -1.14
C LEU A 30 -4.84 2.85 -0.48
N LEU A 31 -6.03 3.41 -0.27
CA LEU A 31 -7.18 2.67 0.25
C LEU A 31 -7.60 1.54 -0.70
N GLU A 32 -7.73 1.82 -2.00
CA GLU A 32 -8.09 0.80 -3.01
C GLU A 32 -7.08 -0.37 -3.04
N VAL A 33 -5.78 -0.06 -2.96
CA VAL A 33 -4.73 -1.08 -2.94
C VAL A 33 -4.70 -1.84 -1.62
N SER A 34 -5.06 -1.19 -0.51
CA SER A 34 -5.20 -1.86 0.79
C SER A 34 -6.32 -2.90 0.76
N ASP A 35 -7.49 -2.55 0.23
CA ASP A 35 -8.61 -3.48 0.08
C ASP A 35 -8.22 -4.68 -0.79
N THR A 36 -7.48 -4.42 -1.88
CA THR A 36 -6.96 -5.47 -2.76
C THR A 36 -5.99 -6.40 -2.02
N LEU A 37 -5.10 -5.85 -1.17
CA LEU A 37 -4.16 -6.66 -0.39
C LEU A 37 -4.88 -7.53 0.64
N ASP A 38 -5.93 -7.03 1.26
CA ASP A 38 -6.73 -7.78 2.23
C ASP A 38 -7.46 -8.94 1.54
N ASP A 39 -8.07 -8.69 0.37
CA ASP A 39 -8.65 -9.75 -0.46
C ASP A 39 -7.59 -10.79 -0.85
N MET A 40 -6.39 -10.36 -1.27
CA MET A 40 -5.30 -11.29 -1.61
C MET A 40 -4.84 -12.11 -0.41
N LEU A 41 -4.82 -11.51 0.79
CA LEU A 41 -4.43 -12.17 2.03
C LEU A 41 -5.43 -13.26 2.42
N ASP A 42 -6.73 -12.97 2.30
CA ASP A 42 -7.80 -13.93 2.60
C ASP A 42 -7.77 -15.17 1.70
N HIS A 43 -7.18 -15.06 0.50
CA HIS A 43 -7.04 -16.15 -0.47
C HIS A 43 -5.62 -16.72 -0.54
N ALA A 44 -4.67 -16.24 0.27
CA ALA A 44 -3.29 -16.69 0.24
C ALA A 44 -3.11 -18.05 0.95
N GLU A 45 -2.85 -19.10 0.18
CA GLU A 45 -2.63 -20.46 0.72
C GLU A 45 -1.14 -20.83 0.85
N GLU A 46 -0.26 -20.16 0.10
CA GLU A 46 1.18 -20.47 0.05
C GLU A 46 2.00 -19.50 0.92
N ASP A 47 3.01 -20.00 1.64
CA ASP A 47 3.93 -19.18 2.45
C ASP A 47 4.69 -18.12 1.65
N GLU A 48 4.89 -18.35 0.35
CA GLU A 48 5.48 -17.38 -0.56
C GLU A 48 4.55 -16.17 -0.75
N ASP A 49 3.25 -16.42 -0.81
CA ASP A 49 2.22 -15.43 -1.08
C ASP A 49 2.00 -14.55 0.12
N LEU A 50 1.87 -15.17 1.29
CA LEU A 50 1.83 -14.49 2.58
C LEU A 50 3.04 -13.56 2.73
N ARG A 51 4.24 -14.06 2.43
CA ARG A 51 5.47 -13.27 2.51
C ARG A 51 5.48 -12.08 1.54
N GLU A 52 5.01 -12.26 0.32
CA GLU A 52 4.96 -11.16 -0.66
C GLU A 52 3.88 -10.14 -0.31
N ILE A 53 2.66 -10.57 0.05
CA ILE A 53 1.56 -9.70 0.46
C ILE A 53 1.97 -8.85 1.68
N SER A 54 2.60 -9.45 2.69
CA SER A 54 3.10 -8.71 3.86
C SER A 54 4.16 -7.66 3.51
N ARG A 55 4.99 -7.88 2.48
CA ARG A 55 5.93 -6.84 2.01
C ARG A 55 5.19 -5.62 1.48
N TYR A 56 4.13 -5.83 0.71
CA TYR A 56 3.31 -4.73 0.19
C TYR A 56 2.53 -4.02 1.29
N GLN A 57 2.01 -4.74 2.30
CA GLN A 57 1.36 -4.11 3.45
C GLN A 57 2.30 -3.15 4.19
N VAL A 58 3.55 -3.57 4.43
CA VAL A 58 4.56 -2.70 5.05
C VAL A 58 4.86 -1.47 4.18
N LEU A 59 4.96 -1.67 2.86
CA LEU A 59 5.21 -0.57 1.92
C LEU A 59 4.04 0.43 1.89
N LEU A 60 2.79 -0.04 1.82
CA LEU A 60 1.61 0.83 1.87
C LEU A 60 1.58 1.63 3.17
N ASN A 61 1.90 1.01 4.31
CA ASN A 61 1.98 1.74 5.58
C ASN A 61 3.03 2.85 5.56
N GLN A 62 4.21 2.59 4.97
CA GLN A 62 5.24 3.63 4.79
C GLN A 62 4.76 4.76 3.88
N LEU A 63 4.04 4.46 2.81
CA LEU A 63 3.46 5.47 1.91
C LEU A 63 2.38 6.29 2.63
N HIS A 64 1.53 5.64 3.44
CA HIS A 64 0.52 6.30 4.26
C HIS A 64 1.15 7.31 5.23
N VAL A 65 2.16 6.89 6.00
CA VAL A 65 2.92 7.78 6.90
C VAL A 65 3.56 8.94 6.12
N LYS A 66 4.05 8.69 4.91
CA LYS A 66 4.64 9.74 4.08
C LYS A 66 3.63 10.75 3.56
N ILE A 67 2.38 10.34 3.33
CA ILE A 67 1.29 11.22 2.88
C ILE A 67 0.71 12.03 4.05
N ASN A 68 0.43 11.36 5.18
CA ASN A 68 -0.34 11.93 6.29
C ASN A 68 0.54 12.43 7.46
N GLY A 69 1.84 12.14 7.43
CA GLY A 69 2.75 12.34 8.54
C GLY A 69 2.75 11.16 9.51
N GLU A 70 3.81 11.01 10.31
CA GLU A 70 3.72 10.23 11.54
C GLU A 70 2.67 10.94 12.41
N GLU A 71 1.60 10.25 12.77
CA GLU A 71 0.70 10.76 13.81
C GLU A 71 1.59 10.98 15.04
N GLN A 72 1.89 12.25 15.35
CA GLN A 72 2.51 12.60 16.62
C GLN A 72 1.48 12.18 17.67
N VAL A 73 1.69 10.99 18.25
CA VAL A 73 1.14 10.67 19.55
C VAL A 73 1.80 11.64 20.53
N ASP A 74 1.23 12.85 20.61
CA ASP A 74 1.55 13.79 21.67
C ASP A 74 1.21 13.06 22.96
N GLY A 75 2.26 12.70 23.70
CA GLY A 75 2.14 11.85 24.88
C GLY A 75 1.23 12.47 25.93
N GLU A 76 0.27 11.69 26.40
CA GLU A 76 -0.40 11.93 27.68
C GLU A 76 0.46 11.42 28.86
#